data_AF-A0A9D4Y180-F1
#
_entry.id   AF-A0A9D4Y180-F1
#
_cell.length_a   1.000
_cell.length_b   1.000
_cell.length_c   1.000
_cell.angle_alpha   90.00
_cell.angle_beta   90.00
_cell.angle_gamma   90.00
#
_symmetry.space_group_name_H-M   'P 1'
#
loop_
_entity.id
_entity.type
_entity.pdbx_description
1 polymer ?
#
loop_
_entity_poly.entity_id
_entity_poly.type
_entity_poly.pdbx_seq_one_letter_code
_entity_poly.pdbx_strand_id
1 'polypeptide(L)'
;QTEQAYSHKDRQLFLLSFSDHHQRYTEQTKKTKKLYPFSISNNTTHQALLIPMAQKQPLIVRDKNQMRNWSRSMRSQSKLIAFVPTMGYLHQGHLSLITEAHKHANVVAVSIYVNPGQFSPNEDLSTYPSDFEGDVQKLLSVPGGVDVVFNPKNLYDYGESEGGEGGGGGGGGEVVSCVEKSGLGHESWVRVEKLEKGLCGKSRPVFFRGVATIVAKLFNIVEPDVAVFGKKDYQQWRVIQRMVRDLDFSIKVIGCEITRENDGLAMSSRNVHLSSEEREKVLFYSSIVCIICLLSTTRQHF
;
A
#
# COMPACT_ATOMS: atom_id res chain seq x y z
N GLN A 1 26.28 25.41 -7.00
CA GLN A 1 25.98 26.70 -7.67
C GLN A 1 25.50 26.40 -9.08
N THR A 2 24.19 26.54 -9.32
CA THR A 2 23.58 26.99 -10.59
C THR A 2 22.07 26.94 -10.38
N GLU A 3 21.54 27.99 -9.76
CA GLU A 3 20.16 28.42 -9.99
C GLU A 3 20.10 28.96 -11.42
N GLN A 4 19.24 28.39 -12.27
CA GLN A 4 18.80 29.09 -13.48
C GLN A 4 17.35 29.50 -13.26
N ALA A 5 17.18 30.80 -13.08
CA ALA A 5 15.90 31.47 -12.94
C ALA A 5 15.08 31.35 -14.23
N TYR A 6 13.86 30.80 -14.13
CA TYR A 6 12.87 30.86 -15.19
C TYR A 6 12.49 32.33 -15.47
N SER A 7 12.45 32.70 -16.75
CA SER A 7 12.15 34.05 -17.21
C SER A 7 10.70 34.43 -16.89
N HIS A 8 10.46 35.72 -16.65
CA HIS A 8 9.14 36.30 -16.31
C HIS A 8 8.07 36.00 -17.38
N LYS A 9 8.47 35.75 -18.63
CA LYS A 9 7.55 35.35 -19.71
C LYS A 9 7.06 33.90 -19.57
N ASP A 10 7.90 33.00 -19.06
CA ASP A 10 7.53 31.59 -18.87
C ASP A 10 6.52 31.43 -17.73
N ARG A 11 6.62 32.28 -16.68
CA ARG A 11 5.63 32.34 -15.59
C ARG A 11 4.27 32.85 -16.07
N GLN A 12 4.23 33.79 -17.02
CA GLN A 12 2.98 34.31 -17.59
C GLN A 12 2.30 33.31 -18.53
N LEU A 13 3.04 32.59 -19.37
CA LEU A 13 2.49 31.50 -20.18
C LEU A 13 1.96 30.35 -19.30
N PHE A 14 2.65 30.05 -18.19
CA PHE A 14 2.22 29.05 -17.22
C PHE A 14 0.88 29.43 -16.54
N LEU A 15 0.70 30.69 -16.15
CA LEU A 15 -0.55 31.20 -15.56
C LEU A 15 -1.71 31.25 -16.56
N LEU A 16 -1.44 31.63 -17.81
CA LEU A 16 -2.46 31.66 -18.87
C LEU A 16 -2.97 30.25 -19.23
N SER A 17 -2.07 29.26 -19.30
CA SER A 17 -2.47 27.85 -19.50
C SER A 17 -3.26 27.28 -18.30
N PHE A 18 -3.00 27.77 -17.08
CA PHE A 18 -3.70 27.33 -15.87
C PHE A 18 -5.15 27.86 -15.81
N SER A 19 -5.35 29.11 -16.23
CA SER A 19 -6.68 29.73 -16.30
C SER A 19 -7.58 29.03 -17.34
N ASP A 20 -7.01 28.66 -18.48
CA ASP A 20 -7.71 27.99 -19.58
C ASP A 20 -8.13 26.55 -19.19
N HIS A 21 -7.28 25.84 -18.44
CA HIS A 21 -7.57 24.49 -17.98
C HIS A 21 -8.59 24.46 -16.83
N HIS A 22 -8.55 25.45 -15.93
CA HIS A 22 -9.53 25.60 -14.85
C HIS A 22 -10.93 25.95 -15.41
N GLN A 23 -11.01 26.79 -16.44
CA GLN A 23 -12.27 27.09 -17.14
C GLN A 23 -12.85 25.86 -17.84
N ARG A 24 -12.04 25.06 -18.55
CA ARG A 24 -12.51 23.82 -19.19
C ARG A 24 -13.04 22.80 -18.18
N TYR A 25 -12.42 22.67 -17.01
CA TYR A 25 -12.87 21.75 -15.95
C TYR A 25 -14.17 22.23 -15.27
N THR A 26 -14.36 23.55 -15.11
CA THR A 26 -15.61 24.12 -14.57
C THR A 26 -16.78 24.11 -15.57
N GLU A 27 -16.52 24.15 -16.87
CA GLU A 27 -17.57 23.99 -17.89
C GLU A 27 -18.03 22.53 -18.07
N GLN A 28 -17.12 21.56 -17.97
CA GLN A 28 -17.46 20.14 -18.09
C GLN A 28 -18.31 19.65 -16.90
N THR A 29 -18.06 20.15 -15.69
CA THR A 29 -18.85 19.88 -14.48
C THR A 29 -20.21 20.57 -14.48
N LYS A 30 -20.36 21.70 -15.19
CA LYS A 30 -21.67 22.35 -15.41
C LYS A 30 -22.50 21.66 -16.50
N LYS A 31 -21.88 21.08 -17.53
CA LYS A 31 -22.57 20.31 -18.58
C LYS A 31 -23.12 18.97 -18.09
N THR A 32 -22.42 18.28 -17.19
CA THR A 32 -22.90 16.99 -16.63
C THR A 32 -24.02 17.15 -15.60
N LYS A 33 -24.19 18.34 -15.00
CA LYS A 33 -25.32 18.66 -14.10
C LYS A 33 -26.65 18.95 -14.82
N LYS A 34 -26.68 18.96 -16.16
CA LYS A 34 -27.87 19.33 -16.95
C LYS A 34 -28.55 18.16 -17.69
N LEU A 35 -28.13 16.92 -17.48
CA LEU A 35 -28.63 15.76 -18.25
C LEU A 35 -29.47 14.71 -17.49
N TYR A 36 -29.96 15.00 -16.28
CA TYR A 36 -30.93 14.15 -15.59
C TYR A 36 -31.93 14.98 -14.77
N PRO A 37 -33.13 15.29 -15.29
CA PRO A 37 -34.25 15.66 -14.45
C PRO A 37 -34.91 14.37 -13.95
N PHE A 38 -34.62 13.94 -12.71
CA PHE A 38 -35.41 12.88 -12.09
C PHE A 38 -36.58 13.52 -11.31
N SER A 39 -37.74 13.57 -11.96
CA SER A 39 -39.01 13.91 -11.34
C SER A 39 -39.48 12.78 -10.43
N ILE A 40 -39.78 13.08 -9.17
CA ILE A 40 -40.40 12.13 -8.24
C ILE A 40 -41.88 12.04 -8.60
N SER A 41 -42.29 10.92 -9.19
CA SER A 41 -43.69 10.50 -9.25
C SER A 41 -43.92 9.34 -8.29
N ASN A 42 -44.76 9.54 -7.30
CA ASN A 42 -45.22 8.52 -6.37
C ASN A 42 -46.04 7.46 -7.10
N ASN A 43 -45.58 6.20 -7.13
CA ASN A 43 -46.35 5.02 -6.72
C ASN A 43 -45.66 3.70 -7.10
N THR A 44 -45.94 2.70 -6.27
CA THR A 44 -45.85 1.25 -6.50
C THR A 44 -44.61 0.57 -5.90
N THR A 45 -44.87 -0.07 -4.77
CA THR A 45 -44.17 -1.15 -4.09
C THR A 45 -43.47 -2.15 -5.02
N HIS A 46 -42.15 -2.10 -5.07
CA HIS A 46 -41.31 -3.28 -5.28
C HIS A 46 -40.18 -3.25 -4.25
N GLN A 47 -40.40 -3.98 -3.16
CA GLN A 47 -39.40 -4.25 -2.14
C GLN A 47 -38.38 -5.21 -2.76
N ALA A 48 -37.34 -4.64 -3.38
CA ALA A 48 -36.16 -5.41 -3.77
C ALA A 48 -35.56 -5.98 -2.47
N LEU A 49 -35.67 -7.29 -2.29
CA LEU A 49 -34.94 -8.01 -1.26
C LEU A 49 -33.45 -7.81 -1.53
N LEU A 50 -32.83 -6.86 -0.84
CA LEU A 50 -31.40 -6.85 -0.59
C LEU A 50 -31.11 -8.09 0.24
N ILE A 51 -30.76 -9.21 -0.42
CA ILE A 51 -30.14 -10.33 0.27
C ILE A 51 -28.84 -9.77 0.86
N PRO A 52 -28.66 -9.69 2.18
CA PRO A 52 -27.39 -9.28 2.74
C PRO A 52 -26.37 -10.31 2.25
N MET A 53 -25.42 -9.88 1.42
CA MET A 53 -24.28 -10.71 1.04
C MET A 53 -23.65 -11.19 2.35
N ALA A 54 -23.67 -12.50 2.60
CA ALA A 54 -23.10 -13.06 3.80
C ALA A 54 -21.64 -12.58 3.93
N GLN A 55 -21.36 -11.80 4.96
CA GLN A 55 -20.03 -11.27 5.22
C GLN A 55 -19.10 -12.46 5.49
N LYS A 56 -18.18 -12.70 4.57
CA LYS A 56 -17.19 -13.77 4.69
C LYS A 56 -16.19 -13.40 5.78
N GLN A 57 -16.23 -14.08 6.91
CA GLN A 57 -15.22 -13.90 7.94
C GLN A 57 -13.86 -14.43 7.47
N PRO A 58 -12.80 -13.61 7.49
CA PRO A 58 -11.47 -14.09 7.14
C PRO A 58 -10.92 -15.00 8.24
N LEU A 59 -10.21 -16.05 7.83
CA LEU A 59 -9.36 -16.81 8.75
C LEU A 59 -8.21 -15.92 9.23
N ILE A 60 -8.02 -15.75 10.53
CA ILE A 60 -6.89 -14.99 11.08
C ILE A 60 -5.75 -15.96 11.39
N VAL A 61 -4.62 -15.80 10.70
CA VAL A 61 -3.42 -16.63 10.87
C VAL A 61 -2.26 -15.78 11.38
N ARG A 62 -1.59 -16.23 12.45
CA ARG A 62 -0.42 -15.54 13.02
C ARG A 62 0.89 -16.30 12.85
N ASP A 63 0.82 -17.60 12.66
CA ASP A 63 1.99 -18.46 12.51
C ASP A 63 2.35 -18.69 11.03
N LYS A 64 3.65 -18.73 10.73
CA LYS A 64 4.17 -18.89 9.36
C LYS A 64 3.81 -20.27 8.79
N ASN A 65 3.83 -21.31 9.62
CA ASN A 65 3.53 -22.67 9.16
C ASN A 65 2.04 -22.88 8.94
N GLN A 66 1.18 -22.29 9.78
CA GLN A 66 -0.26 -22.24 9.52
C GLN A 66 -0.58 -21.52 8.21
N MET A 67 0.09 -20.40 7.92
CA MET A 67 -0.14 -19.66 6.66
C MET A 67 0.27 -20.50 5.45
N ARG A 68 1.43 -21.16 5.52
CA ARG A 68 1.88 -22.10 4.49
C ARG A 68 0.94 -23.29 4.31
N ASN A 69 0.43 -23.86 5.40
CA ASN A 69 -0.54 -24.95 5.35
C ASN A 69 -1.83 -24.52 4.65
N TRP A 70 -2.31 -23.31 4.96
CA TRP A 70 -3.47 -22.73 4.29
C TRP A 70 -3.20 -22.57 2.78
N SER A 71 -2.06 -21.98 2.39
CA SER A 71 -1.72 -21.78 0.98
C SER A 71 -1.63 -23.10 0.22
N ARG A 72 -0.94 -24.11 0.79
CA ARG A 72 -0.87 -25.46 0.20
C ARG A 72 -2.24 -26.11 0.04
N SER A 73 -3.14 -25.94 1.01
CA SER A 73 -4.51 -26.44 0.93
C SER A 73 -5.33 -25.76 -0.17
N MET A 74 -5.16 -24.45 -0.38
CA MET A 74 -5.81 -23.75 -1.48
C MET A 74 -5.25 -24.20 -2.84
N ARG A 75 -3.93 -24.35 -2.93
CA ARG A 75 -3.26 -24.80 -4.16
C ARG A 75 -3.60 -26.25 -4.51
N SER A 76 -3.74 -27.15 -3.54
CA SER A 76 -4.17 -28.54 -3.80
C SER A 76 -5.61 -28.63 -4.33
N GLN A 77 -6.44 -27.61 -4.07
CA GLN A 77 -7.76 -27.43 -4.65
C GLN A 77 -7.72 -26.70 -6.00
N SER A 78 -6.54 -26.51 -6.59
CA SER A 78 -6.32 -25.73 -7.83
C SER A 78 -6.82 -24.29 -7.75
N LYS A 79 -6.89 -23.70 -6.55
CA LYS A 79 -7.27 -22.30 -6.37
C LYS A 79 -6.05 -21.41 -6.55
N LEU A 80 -6.22 -20.38 -7.36
CA LEU A 80 -5.27 -19.27 -7.46
C LEU A 80 -5.39 -18.37 -6.23
N ILE A 81 -4.26 -17.91 -5.73
CA ILE A 81 -4.14 -17.04 -4.56
C ILE A 81 -3.68 -15.65 -5.02
N ALA A 82 -4.50 -14.62 -4.75
CA ALA A 82 -4.06 -13.24 -4.84
C ALA A 82 -3.68 -12.71 -3.45
N PHE A 83 -2.60 -11.94 -3.40
CA PHE A 83 -2.04 -11.43 -2.16
C PHE A 83 -1.93 -9.91 -2.16
N VAL A 84 -2.40 -9.28 -1.08
CA VAL A 84 -2.27 -7.85 -0.82
C VAL A 84 -1.45 -7.63 0.46
N PRO A 85 -0.15 -7.36 0.35
CA PRO A 85 0.66 -7.04 1.52
C PRO A 85 0.37 -5.62 2.02
N THR A 86 0.04 -5.49 3.31
CA THR A 86 -0.18 -4.19 3.97
C THR A 86 0.53 -4.12 5.32
N MET A 87 0.61 -2.90 5.86
CA MET A 87 1.06 -2.65 7.23
C MET A 87 -0.08 -2.38 8.20
N GLY A 88 -1.33 -2.60 7.80
CA GLY A 88 -2.51 -2.25 8.60
C GLY A 88 -2.85 -0.75 8.56
N TYR A 89 -3.74 -0.35 9.46
CA TYR A 89 -4.43 0.93 9.46
C TYR A 89 -5.05 1.23 8.09
N LEU A 90 -5.92 0.31 7.67
CA LEU A 90 -6.49 0.22 6.34
C LEU A 90 -7.40 1.40 6.05
N HIS A 91 -7.50 1.73 4.77
CA HIS A 91 -8.29 2.81 4.21
C HIS A 91 -8.79 2.41 2.82
N GLN A 92 -9.62 3.22 2.17
CA GLN A 92 -10.24 2.85 0.88
C GLN A 92 -9.23 2.51 -0.22
N GLY A 93 -8.05 3.16 -0.22
CA GLY A 93 -6.95 2.77 -1.12
C GLY A 93 -6.40 1.36 -0.92
N HIS A 94 -6.52 0.75 0.26
CA HIS A 94 -6.18 -0.66 0.48
C HIS A 94 -7.33 -1.57 0.02
N LEU A 95 -8.57 -1.16 0.30
CA LEU A 95 -9.76 -1.92 -0.11
C LEU A 95 -9.87 -2.01 -1.64
N SER A 96 -9.44 -0.98 -2.37
CA SER A 96 -9.38 -1.04 -3.84
C SER A 96 -8.35 -2.05 -4.37
N LEU A 97 -7.25 -2.30 -3.64
CA LEU A 97 -6.30 -3.37 -3.99
C LEU A 97 -6.93 -4.75 -3.85
N ILE A 98 -7.75 -4.95 -2.82
CA ILE A 98 -8.47 -6.20 -2.56
C ILE A 98 -9.53 -6.43 -3.65
N THR A 99 -10.28 -5.38 -4.01
CA THR A 99 -11.21 -5.43 -5.15
C THR A 99 -10.49 -5.78 -6.46
N GLU A 100 -9.28 -5.26 -6.68
CA GLU A 100 -8.48 -5.66 -7.83
C GLU A 100 -8.02 -7.13 -7.72
N ALA A 101 -7.57 -7.57 -6.54
CA ALA A 101 -7.12 -8.94 -6.28
C ALA A 101 -8.18 -10.00 -6.67
N HIS A 102 -9.45 -9.74 -6.38
CA HIS A 102 -10.56 -10.62 -6.76
C HIS A 102 -10.71 -10.85 -8.26
N LYS A 103 -10.17 -9.98 -9.11
CA LYS A 103 -10.23 -10.14 -10.57
C LYS A 103 -9.21 -11.16 -11.10
N HIS A 104 -8.21 -11.53 -10.29
CA HIS A 104 -7.06 -12.31 -10.76
C HIS A 104 -6.88 -13.66 -10.06
N ALA A 105 -7.71 -13.97 -9.06
CA ALA A 105 -7.56 -15.20 -8.26
C ALA A 105 -8.89 -15.67 -7.63
N ASN A 106 -8.90 -16.91 -7.15
CA ASN A 106 -10.07 -17.50 -6.50
C ASN A 106 -10.18 -17.12 -5.01
N VAL A 107 -9.03 -16.96 -4.36
CA VAL A 107 -8.95 -16.62 -2.93
C VAL A 107 -8.04 -15.43 -2.73
N VAL A 108 -8.36 -14.61 -1.73
CA VAL A 108 -7.60 -13.40 -1.40
C VAL A 108 -6.98 -13.51 -0.01
N ALA A 109 -5.66 -13.37 0.04
CA ALA A 109 -4.88 -13.25 1.26
C ALA A 109 -4.46 -11.78 1.47
N VAL A 110 -4.55 -11.29 2.69
CA VAL A 110 -4.05 -9.98 3.10
C VAL A 110 -3.05 -10.15 4.22
N SER A 111 -1.89 -9.48 4.17
CA SER A 111 -1.04 -9.39 5.36
C SER A 111 -1.24 -8.06 6.06
N ILE A 112 -1.22 -8.07 7.39
CA ILE A 112 -1.11 -6.89 8.23
C ILE A 112 0.16 -7.07 9.05
N TYR A 113 1.24 -6.38 8.66
CA TYR A 113 2.52 -6.46 9.36
C TYR A 113 3.29 -5.16 9.19
N VAL A 114 3.50 -4.43 10.30
CA VAL A 114 4.39 -3.27 10.33
C VAL A 114 5.82 -3.77 10.34
N ASN A 115 6.54 -3.58 9.23
CA ASN A 115 7.88 -4.12 9.03
C ASN A 115 8.96 -3.24 9.67
N PRO A 116 9.61 -3.64 10.78
CA PRO A 116 10.62 -2.79 11.42
C PRO A 116 11.83 -2.52 10.54
N GLY A 117 12.25 -3.49 9.72
CA GLY A 117 13.45 -3.41 8.88
C GLY A 117 13.40 -2.39 7.75
N GLN A 118 12.25 -1.73 7.51
CA GLN A 118 12.16 -0.61 6.56
C GLN A 118 12.22 0.77 7.24
N PHE A 119 12.21 0.83 8.57
CA PHE A 119 12.28 2.10 9.30
C PHE A 119 13.73 2.41 9.66
N SER A 120 14.14 3.66 9.49
CA SER A 120 15.41 4.15 10.02
C SER A 120 15.30 4.36 11.55
N PRO A 121 16.40 4.39 12.33
CA PRO A 121 16.33 4.63 13.79
C PRO A 121 15.59 5.93 14.18
N ASN A 122 15.63 6.94 13.30
CA ASN A 122 14.97 8.24 13.49
C ASN A 122 13.57 8.30 12.86
N GLU A 123 13.04 7.19 12.33
CA GLU A 123 11.71 7.13 11.72
C GLU A 123 10.66 6.57 12.70
N ASP A 124 9.43 6.99 12.46
CA ASP A 124 8.21 6.73 13.22
C ASP A 124 7.75 5.25 13.27
N LEU A 125 8.59 4.33 13.77
CA LEU A 125 8.17 2.95 14.03
C LEU A 125 7.22 2.88 15.24
N SER A 126 7.54 3.57 16.33
CA SER A 126 6.76 3.57 17.58
C SER A 126 5.44 4.34 17.46
N THR A 127 5.32 5.23 16.48
CA THR A 127 4.16 6.09 16.25
C THR A 127 3.32 5.64 15.05
N TYR A 128 3.66 4.53 14.40
CA TYR A 128 2.88 4.00 13.29
C TYR A 128 1.48 3.59 13.79
N PRO A 129 0.39 4.05 13.15
CA PRO A 129 -0.96 3.80 13.65
C PRO A 129 -1.33 2.32 13.52
N SER A 130 -1.99 1.76 14.53
CA SER A 130 -2.43 0.38 14.56
C SER A 130 -3.86 0.26 15.11
N ASP A 131 -4.75 -0.36 14.35
CA ASP A 131 -6.12 -0.68 14.76
C ASP A 131 -6.54 -1.99 14.09
N PHE A 132 -6.09 -3.11 14.65
CA PHE A 132 -6.31 -4.41 14.03
C PHE A 132 -7.80 -4.78 13.94
N GLU A 133 -8.60 -4.44 14.96
CA GLU A 133 -10.03 -4.72 14.96
C GLU A 133 -10.72 -3.87 13.87
N GLY A 134 -10.46 -2.58 13.82
CA GLY A 134 -10.99 -1.72 12.76
C GLY A 134 -10.53 -2.13 11.36
N ASP A 135 -9.32 -2.67 11.22
CA ASP A 135 -8.84 -3.24 9.97
C ASP A 135 -9.67 -4.47 9.56
N VAL A 136 -9.89 -5.43 10.47
CA VAL A 136 -10.73 -6.60 10.20
C VAL A 136 -12.15 -6.19 9.83
N GLN A 137 -12.74 -5.20 10.53
CA GLN A 137 -14.07 -4.68 10.19
C GLN A 137 -14.12 -4.07 8.77
N LYS A 138 -13.08 -3.35 8.35
CA LYS A 138 -12.98 -2.83 6.97
C LYS A 138 -12.80 -3.95 5.95
N LEU A 139 -12.09 -5.03 6.28
CA LEU A 139 -11.96 -6.19 5.39
C LEU A 139 -13.29 -6.93 5.21
N LEU A 140 -14.10 -7.02 6.27
CA LEU A 140 -15.44 -7.62 6.22
C LEU A 140 -16.42 -6.85 5.32
N SER A 141 -16.19 -5.55 5.10
CA SER A 141 -17.04 -4.73 4.25
C SER A 141 -16.73 -4.83 2.75
N VAL A 142 -15.63 -5.49 2.37
CA VAL A 142 -15.23 -5.65 0.96
C VAL A 142 -16.12 -6.69 0.26
N PRO A 143 -16.74 -6.37 -0.89
CA PRO A 143 -17.46 -7.35 -1.69
C PRO A 143 -16.55 -8.51 -2.11
N GLY A 144 -16.99 -9.75 -1.86
CA GLY A 144 -16.19 -10.96 -2.07
C GLY A 144 -15.37 -11.39 -0.84
N GLY A 145 -15.12 -10.47 0.09
CA GLY A 145 -14.43 -10.69 1.36
C GLY A 145 -12.98 -11.15 1.23
N VAL A 146 -12.29 -11.23 2.36
CA VAL A 146 -10.93 -11.77 2.43
C VAL A 146 -10.99 -13.22 2.95
N ASP A 147 -10.24 -14.14 2.34
CA ASP A 147 -10.21 -15.54 2.78
C ASP A 147 -9.35 -15.72 4.03
N VAL A 148 -8.20 -15.02 4.07
CA VAL A 148 -7.24 -15.12 5.16
C VAL A 148 -6.52 -13.80 5.40
N VAL A 149 -6.37 -13.45 6.68
CA VAL A 149 -5.53 -12.34 7.14
C VAL A 149 -4.33 -12.92 7.86
N PHE A 150 -3.15 -12.71 7.28
CA PHE A 150 -1.87 -13.05 7.89
C PHE A 150 -1.36 -11.90 8.76
N ASN A 151 -1.42 -12.05 10.06
CA ASN A 151 -0.98 -11.07 11.06
C ASN A 151 0.11 -11.67 11.98
N PRO A 152 1.34 -11.86 11.46
CA PRO A 152 2.43 -12.42 12.24
C PRO A 152 2.92 -11.45 13.30
N LYS A 153 3.31 -11.97 14.48
CA LYS A 153 3.97 -11.15 15.52
C LYS A 153 5.33 -10.64 15.06
N ASN A 154 6.13 -11.54 14.48
CA ASN A 154 7.46 -11.20 14.00
C ASN A 154 7.84 -12.07 12.80
N LEU A 155 8.44 -11.45 11.80
CA LEU A 155 8.99 -12.15 10.64
C LEU A 155 10.51 -12.22 10.67
N TYR A 156 11.18 -11.42 11.50
CA TYR A 156 12.62 -11.49 11.75
C TYR A 156 12.94 -12.49 12.86
N ASP A 157 14.17 -13.00 12.84
CA ASP A 157 14.72 -13.82 13.92
C ASP A 157 15.70 -12.92 14.67
N TYR A 158 15.53 -12.82 15.98
CA TYR A 158 16.34 -11.96 16.85
C TYR A 158 17.18 -12.79 17.84
N GLY A 159 17.19 -14.12 17.71
CA GLY A 159 17.77 -15.02 18.70
C GLY A 159 16.90 -15.09 19.97
N GLU A 160 16.85 -16.25 20.60
CA GLU A 160 16.30 -16.34 21.96
C GLU A 160 17.32 -15.72 22.91
N SER A 161 16.95 -14.63 23.59
CA SER A 161 17.61 -14.29 24.85
C SER A 161 17.23 -15.39 25.84
N GLU A 162 18.14 -16.33 26.08
CA GLU A 162 18.00 -17.30 27.17
C GLU A 162 17.79 -16.56 28.49
N GLY A 163 16.59 -16.71 29.09
CA GLY A 163 16.33 -16.41 30.50
C GLY A 163 15.19 -15.42 30.77
N GLY A 164 14.01 -15.94 31.13
CA GLY A 164 12.99 -15.16 31.83
C GLY A 164 11.57 -15.71 31.73
N GLU A 165 11.23 -16.70 32.56
CA GLU A 165 9.83 -16.98 32.88
C GLU A 165 9.17 -15.76 33.53
N GLY A 166 8.01 -15.36 33.00
CA GLY A 166 6.98 -14.60 33.72
C GLY A 166 7.20 -13.08 33.88
N GLY A 167 6.29 -12.29 33.29
CA GLY A 167 6.09 -10.88 33.66
C GLY A 167 5.80 -9.99 32.48
N GLY A 168 4.67 -9.26 32.53
CA GLY A 168 4.20 -8.45 31.43
C GLY A 168 4.89 -7.10 31.29
N GLY A 169 4.65 -6.45 30.14
CA GLY A 169 4.79 -5.01 29.96
C GLY A 169 6.21 -4.52 29.71
N GLY A 170 6.51 -4.18 28.45
CA GLY A 170 7.73 -3.43 28.12
C GLY A 170 7.90 -3.26 26.63
N GLY A 171 7.18 -2.30 26.04
CA GLY A 171 7.39 -1.85 24.67
C GLY A 171 8.76 -1.19 24.53
N GLY A 172 9.65 -1.84 23.79
CA GLY A 172 10.90 -1.28 23.33
C GLY A 172 11.17 -1.85 21.94
N GLY A 173 10.78 -1.12 20.90
CA GLY A 173 11.06 -1.48 19.52
C GLY A 173 12.56 -1.40 19.27
N GLU A 174 13.24 -2.53 19.40
CA GLU A 174 14.65 -2.64 19.05
C GLU A 174 14.78 -2.43 17.54
N VAL A 175 15.45 -1.34 17.18
CA VAL A 175 15.72 -0.96 15.80
C VAL A 175 16.52 -2.10 15.18
N VAL A 176 16.04 -2.65 14.06
CA VAL A 176 16.76 -3.69 13.32
C VAL A 176 18.05 -3.09 12.77
N SER A 177 19.10 -3.13 13.59
CA SER A 177 20.43 -2.67 13.21
C SER A 177 20.89 -3.51 12.05
N CYS A 178 21.30 -2.84 10.99
CA CYS A 178 21.72 -3.43 9.73
C CYS A 178 23.02 -4.25 9.85
N VAL A 179 23.64 -4.26 11.03
CA VAL A 179 24.83 -5.03 11.42
C VAL A 179 24.77 -5.18 12.93
N GLU A 180 24.57 -6.39 13.45
CA GLU A 180 24.84 -6.67 14.87
C GLU A 180 26.21 -7.33 15.02
N LYS A 181 26.92 -6.93 16.08
CA LYS A 181 28.25 -7.43 16.42
C LYS A 181 28.23 -8.85 17.03
N SER A 182 27.06 -9.43 17.25
CA SER A 182 26.83 -10.61 18.12
C SER A 182 26.29 -11.87 17.41
N GLY A 183 26.08 -11.87 16.09
CA GLY A 183 25.91 -13.11 15.31
C GLY A 183 24.64 -13.95 15.55
N LEU A 184 23.62 -13.42 16.23
CA LEU A 184 22.32 -14.10 16.46
C LEU A 184 21.13 -13.39 15.78
N GLY A 185 21.38 -12.33 15.01
CA GLY A 185 20.35 -11.52 14.36
C GLY A 185 20.06 -11.90 12.90
N HIS A 186 19.07 -11.23 12.28
CA HIS A 186 18.72 -11.45 10.88
C HIS A 186 19.85 -11.06 9.89
N GLU A 187 20.48 -12.05 9.26
CA GLU A 187 21.65 -11.81 8.39
C GLU A 187 21.33 -11.76 6.88
N SER A 188 20.21 -12.35 6.45
CA SER A 188 19.86 -12.49 5.04
C SER A 188 19.01 -11.34 4.55
N TRP A 189 19.48 -10.62 3.53
CA TRP A 189 18.79 -9.44 2.99
C TRP A 189 18.66 -9.51 1.47
N VAL A 190 17.59 -8.92 0.95
CA VAL A 190 17.38 -8.72 -0.50
C VAL A 190 17.59 -7.25 -0.83
N ARG A 191 18.47 -6.95 -1.78
CA ARG A 191 18.73 -5.59 -2.28
C ARG A 191 18.49 -5.50 -3.78
N VAL A 192 18.00 -4.35 -4.23
CA VAL A 192 17.80 -4.06 -5.65
C VAL A 192 18.69 -2.88 -6.02
N GLU A 193 19.94 -3.20 -6.39
CA GLU A 193 21.08 -2.29 -6.30
C GLU A 193 20.92 -0.94 -7.00
N LYS A 194 20.40 -0.91 -8.23
CA LYS A 194 20.34 0.32 -9.04
C LYS A 194 19.06 1.12 -8.77
N LEU A 195 17.91 0.44 -8.67
CA LEU A 195 16.62 1.11 -8.52
C LEU A 195 16.41 1.69 -7.12
N GLU A 196 17.13 1.19 -6.11
CA GLU A 196 17.14 1.78 -4.77
C GLU A 196 17.94 3.10 -4.71
N LYS A 197 18.91 3.31 -5.62
CA LYS A 197 19.81 4.47 -5.62
C LYS A 197 19.18 5.69 -6.32
N GLY A 198 18.17 6.32 -5.70
CA GLY A 198 17.51 7.51 -6.25
C GLY A 198 16.18 7.82 -5.57
N LEU A 199 15.62 9.01 -5.85
CA LEU A 199 14.30 9.45 -5.35
C LEU A 199 14.16 9.24 -3.83
N CYS A 200 13.17 8.46 -3.37
CA CYS A 200 12.94 8.16 -1.96
C CYS A 200 14.10 7.40 -1.31
N GLY A 201 14.90 6.68 -2.10
CA GLY A 201 16.06 5.94 -1.59
C GLY A 201 17.23 6.84 -1.20
N LYS A 202 17.30 8.08 -1.72
CA LYS A 202 18.30 9.07 -1.28
C LYS A 202 18.02 9.56 0.14
N SER A 203 16.75 9.74 0.50
CA SER A 203 16.35 10.17 1.84
C SER A 203 16.27 9.01 2.83
N ARG A 204 16.12 7.77 2.35
CA ARG A 204 15.93 6.57 3.19
C ARG A 204 16.81 5.39 2.71
N PRO A 205 18.12 5.39 3.01
CA PRO A 205 19.10 4.49 2.39
C PRO A 205 18.90 3.00 2.70
N VAL A 206 18.14 2.65 3.73
CA VAL A 206 17.86 1.25 4.12
C VAL A 206 16.43 0.80 3.79
N PHE A 207 15.55 1.73 3.42
CA PHE A 207 14.11 1.47 3.25
C PHE A 207 13.81 0.35 2.24
N PHE A 208 14.34 0.47 1.03
CA PHE A 208 14.03 -0.49 -0.04
C PHE A 208 14.63 -1.87 0.19
N ARG A 209 15.74 -1.99 0.91
CA ARG A 209 16.24 -3.30 1.37
C ARG A 209 15.25 -3.95 2.33
N GLY A 210 14.75 -3.19 3.31
CA GLY A 210 13.74 -3.66 4.25
C GLY A 210 12.45 -4.11 3.54
N VAL A 211 12.00 -3.32 2.56
CA VAL A 211 10.81 -3.64 1.76
C VAL A 211 11.02 -4.89 0.90
N ALA A 212 12.12 -4.96 0.12
CA ALA A 212 12.41 -6.12 -0.72
C ALA A 212 12.55 -7.41 0.13
N THR A 213 13.24 -7.31 1.27
CA THR A 213 13.43 -8.44 2.19
C THR A 213 12.11 -8.94 2.76
N ILE A 214 11.24 -8.04 3.25
CA ILE A 214 9.98 -8.47 3.84
C ILE A 214 9.01 -9.02 2.79
N VAL A 215 8.96 -8.40 1.60
CA VAL A 215 8.10 -8.86 0.51
C VAL A 215 8.54 -10.23 0.02
N ALA A 216 9.85 -10.47 -0.14
CA ALA A 216 10.39 -11.79 -0.46
C ALA A 216 10.01 -12.85 0.59
N LYS A 217 10.10 -12.50 1.89
CA LYS A 217 9.68 -13.40 2.98
C LYS A 217 8.19 -13.69 2.94
N LEU A 218 7.35 -12.68 2.70
CA LEU A 218 5.91 -12.87 2.55
C LEU A 218 5.55 -13.73 1.34
N PHE A 219 6.22 -13.54 0.20
CA PHE A 219 6.05 -14.39 -0.99
C PHE A 219 6.42 -15.84 -0.71
N ASN A 220 7.49 -16.09 0.04
CA ASN A 220 7.90 -17.44 0.46
C ASN A 220 6.97 -18.09 1.51
N ILE A 221 6.12 -17.31 2.20
CA ILE A 221 5.19 -17.82 3.22
C ILE A 221 3.80 -18.03 2.63
N VAL A 222 3.34 -17.05 1.85
CA VAL A 222 1.98 -17.02 1.28
C VAL A 222 1.90 -17.78 -0.05
N GLU A 223 3.02 -17.88 -0.79
CA GLU A 223 3.10 -18.54 -2.11
C GLU A 223 1.98 -18.10 -3.09
N PRO A 224 1.78 -16.79 -3.30
CA PRO A 224 0.69 -16.32 -4.14
C PRO A 224 0.99 -16.49 -5.63
N ASP A 225 -0.05 -16.60 -6.45
CA ASP A 225 0.09 -16.56 -7.92
C ASP A 225 0.11 -15.11 -8.43
N VAL A 226 -0.56 -14.21 -7.69
CA VAL A 226 -0.68 -12.78 -8.01
C VAL A 226 -0.45 -11.95 -6.76
N ALA A 227 0.31 -10.87 -6.87
CA ALA A 227 0.49 -9.90 -5.79
C ALA A 227 0.11 -8.49 -6.27
N VAL A 228 -0.72 -7.80 -5.49
CA VAL A 228 -1.30 -6.49 -5.85
C VAL A 228 -0.72 -5.40 -4.97
N PHE A 229 -0.24 -4.32 -5.60
CA PHE A 229 0.36 -3.17 -4.93
C PHE A 229 -0.22 -1.87 -5.47
N GLY A 230 -0.28 -0.84 -4.62
CA GLY A 230 -0.64 0.52 -5.07
C GLY A 230 0.53 1.21 -5.78
N LYS A 231 0.25 1.86 -6.91
CA LYS A 231 1.23 2.70 -7.64
C LYS A 231 1.53 4.03 -6.94
N LYS A 232 0.85 4.34 -5.84
CA LYS A 232 1.14 5.50 -4.98
C LYS A 232 2.62 5.53 -4.60
N ASP A 233 3.16 4.38 -4.18
CA ASP A 233 4.59 4.20 -3.92
C ASP A 233 5.26 3.60 -5.17
N TYR A 234 5.29 4.37 -6.26
CA TYR A 234 5.71 3.88 -7.59
C TYR A 234 7.12 3.26 -7.58
N GLN A 235 8.08 3.87 -6.88
CA GLN A 235 9.44 3.34 -6.77
C GLN A 235 9.45 1.97 -6.05
N GLN A 236 8.66 1.83 -4.98
CA GLN A 236 8.50 0.54 -4.29
C GLN A 236 7.95 -0.52 -5.24
N TRP A 237 6.87 -0.21 -5.95
CA TRP A 237 6.28 -1.13 -6.92
C TRP A 237 7.30 -1.58 -7.98
N ARG A 238 8.09 -0.64 -8.54
CA ARG A 238 9.14 -0.96 -9.52
C ARG A 238 10.29 -1.80 -8.94
N VAL A 239 10.69 -1.53 -7.68
CA VAL A 239 11.67 -2.34 -6.95
C VAL A 239 11.17 -3.78 -6.79
N ILE A 240 9.91 -3.96 -6.40
CA ILE A 240 9.29 -5.29 -6.22
C ILE A 240 9.18 -6.02 -7.56
N GLN A 241 8.75 -5.33 -8.63
CA GLN A 241 8.73 -5.94 -9.97
C GLN A 241 10.12 -6.38 -10.45
N ARG A 242 11.15 -5.56 -10.20
CA ARG A 242 12.54 -5.91 -10.53
C ARG A 242 12.98 -7.14 -9.74
N MET A 243 12.72 -7.16 -8.43
CA MET A 243 13.04 -8.29 -7.54
C MET A 243 12.35 -9.59 -7.99
N VAL A 244 11.06 -9.53 -8.31
CA VAL A 244 10.29 -10.69 -8.78
C VAL A 244 10.90 -11.28 -10.05
N ARG A 245 11.27 -10.43 -11.03
CA ARG A 245 11.92 -10.91 -12.26
C ARG A 245 13.33 -11.45 -11.98
N ASP A 246 14.13 -10.77 -11.17
CA ASP A 246 15.55 -11.11 -11.00
C ASP A 246 15.77 -12.36 -10.13
N LEU A 247 14.80 -12.69 -9.26
CA LEU A 247 14.84 -13.86 -8.39
C LEU A 247 13.87 -14.97 -8.83
N ASP A 248 13.38 -14.90 -10.07
CA ASP A 248 12.52 -15.92 -10.70
C ASP A 248 11.27 -16.29 -9.87
N PHE A 249 10.69 -15.31 -9.17
CA PHE A 249 9.42 -15.52 -8.49
C PHE A 249 8.31 -15.77 -9.53
N SER A 250 7.64 -16.92 -9.42
CA SER A 250 6.46 -17.26 -10.24
C SER A 250 5.21 -16.50 -9.78
N ILE A 251 5.30 -15.16 -9.70
CA ILE A 251 4.29 -14.27 -9.14
C ILE A 251 4.01 -13.14 -10.13
N LYS A 252 2.75 -12.96 -10.52
CA LYS A 252 2.34 -11.80 -11.32
C LYS A 252 2.16 -10.57 -10.42
N VAL A 253 2.97 -9.53 -10.61
CA VAL A 253 2.84 -8.27 -9.85
C VAL A 253 1.94 -7.28 -10.57
N ILE A 254 0.84 -6.89 -9.92
CA ILE A 254 -0.16 -5.95 -10.45
C ILE A 254 -0.08 -4.63 -9.70
N GLY A 255 -0.09 -3.52 -10.45
CA GLY A 255 -0.10 -2.17 -9.90
C GLY A 255 -1.47 -1.51 -10.05
N CYS A 256 -2.08 -1.11 -8.94
CA CYS A 256 -3.34 -0.35 -8.93
C CYS A 256 -3.08 1.16 -8.94
N GLU A 257 -3.93 1.91 -9.64
CA GLU A 257 -3.86 3.37 -9.64
C GLU A 257 -4.16 3.97 -8.26
N ILE A 258 -3.66 5.19 -8.05
CA ILE A 258 -3.77 5.90 -6.78
C ILE A 258 -5.24 6.19 -6.48
N THR A 259 -5.73 5.71 -5.34
CA THR A 259 -7.03 6.13 -4.81
C THR A 259 -6.86 7.45 -4.03
N ARG A 260 -7.76 8.40 -4.29
CA ARG A 260 -7.73 9.74 -3.68
C ARG A 260 -8.97 9.97 -2.83
N GLU A 261 -8.82 10.79 -1.81
CA GLU A 261 -9.92 11.34 -1.02
C GLU A 261 -10.76 12.32 -1.85
N ASN A 262 -11.93 12.74 -1.35
CA ASN A 262 -12.86 13.61 -2.09
C ASN A 262 -12.25 14.96 -2.48
N ASP A 263 -11.27 15.43 -1.71
CA ASP A 263 -10.51 16.65 -1.94
C ASP A 263 -9.28 16.44 -2.86
N GLY A 264 -9.06 15.22 -3.34
CA GLY A 264 -7.97 14.86 -4.23
C GLY A 264 -6.68 14.40 -3.54
N LEU A 265 -6.61 14.37 -2.20
CA LEU A 265 -5.44 13.89 -1.48
C LEU A 265 -5.22 12.39 -1.74
N ALA A 266 -3.99 11.96 -2.06
CA ALA A 266 -3.68 10.54 -2.15
C ALA A 266 -3.87 9.88 -0.77
N MET A 267 -4.65 8.80 -0.71
CA MET A 267 -4.96 8.13 0.56
C MET A 267 -3.71 7.51 1.19
N SER A 268 -3.56 7.71 2.50
CA SER A 268 -2.43 7.21 3.29
C SER A 268 -2.83 6.97 4.73
N SER A 269 -2.37 5.88 5.34
CA SER A 269 -2.54 5.64 6.78
C SER A 269 -1.95 6.78 7.62
N ARG A 270 -0.90 7.44 7.11
CA ARG A 270 -0.25 8.59 7.76
C ARG A 270 -1.06 9.89 7.73
N ASN A 271 -2.14 9.97 6.94
CA ASN A 271 -2.95 11.19 6.86
C ASN A 271 -3.62 11.54 8.20
N VAL A 272 -3.74 10.58 9.12
CA VAL A 272 -4.25 10.79 10.49
C VAL A 272 -3.38 11.76 11.31
N HIS A 273 -2.09 11.88 11.00
CA HIS A 273 -1.18 12.76 11.72
C HIS A 273 -1.16 14.20 11.19
N LEU A 274 -1.84 14.47 10.06
CA LEU A 274 -1.87 15.81 9.49
C LEU A 274 -2.85 16.70 10.28
N SER A 275 -2.36 17.82 10.77
CA SER A 275 -3.23 18.92 11.19
C SER A 275 -3.99 19.50 9.99
N SER A 276 -5.06 20.26 10.23
CA SER A 276 -5.84 20.90 9.18
C SER A 276 -4.98 21.79 8.27
N GLU A 277 -4.04 22.55 8.84
CA GLU A 277 -3.13 23.43 8.10
C GLU A 277 -2.09 22.66 7.26
N GLU A 278 -1.57 21.54 7.80
CA GLU A 278 -0.65 20.69 7.06
C GLU A 278 -1.35 19.95 5.92
N ARG A 279 -2.61 19.54 6.12
CA ARG A 279 -3.41 18.88 5.10
C ARG A 279 -3.64 19.77 3.89
N GLU A 280 -3.97 21.06 4.08
CA GLU A 280 -4.10 22.03 2.99
C GLU A 280 -2.80 22.18 2.19
N LYS A 281 -1.65 22.22 2.89
CA LYS A 281 -0.34 22.27 2.24
C LYS A 281 -0.07 20.99 1.43
N VAL A 282 -0.35 19.81 1.99
CA VAL A 282 -0.11 18.52 1.31
C VAL A 282 -1.02 18.36 0.09
N LEU A 283 -2.28 18.81 0.16
CA LEU A 283 -3.21 18.85 -0.98
C LEU A 283 -2.63 19.65 -2.15
N PHE A 284 -2.10 20.84 -1.86
CA PHE A 284 -1.46 21.70 -2.84
C PHE A 284 -0.26 20.99 -3.50
N TYR A 285 0.62 20.36 -2.71
CA TYR A 285 1.77 19.63 -3.25
C TYR A 285 1.39 18.33 -3.98
N SER A 286 0.33 17.62 -3.56
CA SER A 286 -0.14 16.38 -4.20
C SER A 286 -0.57 16.61 -5.66
N SER A 287 -1.13 17.79 -5.94
CA SER A 287 -1.47 18.20 -7.31
C SER A 287 -0.24 18.40 -8.20
N ILE A 288 0.87 18.87 -7.63
CA ILE A 288 2.13 19.20 -8.34
C ILE A 288 3.04 17.96 -8.50
N VAL A 289 3.20 17.15 -7.45
CA VAL A 289 4.04 15.94 -7.48
C VAL A 289 3.48 14.90 -8.46
N CYS A 290 2.15 14.84 -8.64
CA CYS A 290 1.53 13.99 -9.65
C CYS A 290 2.00 14.36 -11.06
N ILE A 291 2.12 15.66 -11.37
CA ILE A 291 2.60 16.15 -12.67
C ILE A 291 4.08 15.81 -12.86
N ILE A 292 4.92 16.00 -11.83
CA ILE A 292 6.36 15.69 -11.93
C ILE A 292 6.60 14.19 -12.11
N CYS A 293 5.85 13.32 -11.41
CA CYS A 293 5.99 11.87 -11.55
C CYS A 293 5.54 11.39 -12.94
N LEU A 294 4.42 11.92 -13.46
CA LEU A 294 3.93 11.64 -14.83
C LEU A 294 4.89 12.15 -15.92
N LEU A 295 5.51 13.33 -15.72
CA LEU A 295 6.50 13.89 -16.65
C LEU A 295 7.87 13.21 -16.56
N SER A 296 8.17 12.51 -15.45
CA SER A 296 9.39 11.71 -15.30
C SER A 296 9.25 10.35 -15.98
N THR A 297 8.05 9.76 -16.01
CA THR A 297 7.75 8.51 -16.72
C THR A 297 7.85 8.64 -18.24
N THR A 298 7.63 9.83 -18.82
CA THR A 298 7.77 10.05 -20.26
C THR A 298 9.23 10.20 -20.71
N ARG A 299 10.18 10.44 -19.80
CA ARG A 299 11.62 10.55 -20.12
C ARG A 299 12.44 9.27 -19.95
N GLN A 300 11.89 8.22 -19.35
CA GLN A 300 12.58 6.92 -19.20
C GLN A 300 12.20 5.88 -20.27
N HIS A 301 11.42 6.29 -21.28
CA HIS A 301 11.25 5.55 -22.53
C HIS A 301 12.13 6.17 -23.62
N PHE A 302 13.46 6.09 -23.44
CA PHE A 302 14.49 6.10 -24.49
C PHE A 302 15.76 5.45 -23.93
#